data_AF-A0A7X6VKW3-F1
#
_entry.id   AF-A0A7X6VKW3-F1
#
_cell.length_a   1.000
_cell.length_b   1.000
_cell.length_c   1.000
_cell.angle_alpha   90.00
_cell.angle_beta   90.00
_cell.angle_gamma   90.00
#
_symmetry.space_group_name_H-M   'P 1'
#
loop_
_entity.id
_entity.type
_entity.pdbx_description
1 polymer ?
#
loop_
_entity_poly.entity_id
_entity_poly.type
_entity_poly.pdbx_seq_one_letter_code
_entity_poly.pdbx_strand_id
1 'polypeptide(L)' 'MEEKKVLTTSADDVSDSGNNERRGGAIRIGTCSWADKSLTSSGWYPRSARSPAARLSHYARQFDTVEADTTFYAIPD' A
#
# COMPACT_ATOMS: atom_id res chain seq x y z
N MET A 1 -0.99 6.31 22.04
CA MET A 1 -0.87 7.22 20.88
C MET A 1 -0.01 6.46 19.89
N GLU A 2 -0.63 5.79 18.93
CA GLU A 2 0.08 4.89 18.00
C GLU A 2 0.60 5.72 16.82
N GLU A 3 1.91 5.74 16.61
CA GLU A 3 2.52 6.45 15.49
C GLU A 3 2.39 5.60 14.21
N LYS A 4 1.55 6.06 13.28
CA LYS A 4 1.33 5.43 11.97
C LYS A 4 2.53 5.70 11.05
N LYS A 5 3.38 4.70 10.84
CA LYS A 5 4.50 4.80 9.89
C LYS A 5 4.05 4.41 8.49
N VAL A 6 3.72 5.40 7.67
CA VAL A 6 3.42 5.23 6.23
C VAL A 6 4.73 4.92 5.49
N LEU A 7 4.82 3.76 4.84
CA LEU A 7 5.95 3.42 3.97
C LEU A 7 5.61 3.76 2.52
N THR A 8 6.12 4.88 2.01
CA THR A 8 6.02 5.25 0.59
C THR A 8 7.28 4.78 -0.14
N THR A 9 7.16 4.03 -1.22
CA THR A 9 8.26 3.85 -2.18
C THR A 9 7.93 4.70 -3.41
N SER A 10 8.82 5.62 -3.75
CA SER A 10 8.69 6.49 -4.92
C SER A 10 9.47 5.85 -6.06
N ALA A 11 8.77 5.32 -7.06
CA ALA A 11 9.33 5.30 -8.41
C ALA A 11 9.12 6.72 -8.96
N ASP A 12 10.16 7.28 -9.58
CA ASP A 12 10.23 8.64 -10.16
C ASP A 12 10.80 9.71 -9.20
N ASP A 13 12.13 9.81 -9.18
CA ASP A 13 12.86 11.04 -8.79
C ASP A 13 13.95 11.31 -9.84
N VAL A 14 13.61 12.01 -10.92
CA VAL A 14 14.57 12.65 -11.85
C VAL A 14 14.09 14.04 -12.26
N SER A 15 14.96 15.01 -11.94
CA SER A 15 15.14 16.39 -12.42
C SER A 15 14.03 17.43 -12.18
N ASP A 16 14.26 18.26 -11.16
CA ASP A 16 13.67 19.59 -11.00
C ASP A 16 14.42 20.61 -11.88
N SER A 17 13.68 21.29 -12.75
CA SER A 17 14.11 22.53 -13.39
C SER A 17 12.89 23.43 -13.53
N GLY A 18 12.70 24.28 -12.53
CA GLY A 18 12.00 25.56 -12.61
C GLY A 18 10.52 25.53 -12.98
N ASN A 19 9.63 25.70 -11.99
CA ASN A 19 8.65 26.79 -11.93
C ASN A 19 7.79 26.62 -10.66
N ASN A 20 7.65 27.71 -9.90
CA ASN A 20 6.86 27.79 -8.68
C ASN A 20 5.38 28.05 -9.02
N GLU A 21 4.65 27.00 -9.42
CA GLU A 21 3.20 27.05 -9.54
C GLU A 21 2.59 25.92 -8.74
N ARG A 22 1.98 26.27 -7.59
CA ARG A 22 1.05 25.48 -6.77
C ARG A 22 1.17 23.97 -6.99
N ARG A 23 2.32 23.38 -6.64
CA ARG A 23 2.47 21.92 -6.69
C ARG A 23 1.63 21.33 -5.58
N GLY A 24 0.35 21.08 -5.87
CA GLY A 24 -0.44 20.16 -5.08
C GLY A 24 0.32 18.84 -5.09
N GLY A 25 0.80 18.40 -3.93
CA GLY A 25 1.44 17.10 -3.80
C GLY A 25 0.49 16.00 -4.29
N ALA A 26 1.06 14.91 -4.82
CA ALA A 26 0.25 13.77 -5.23
C ALA A 26 -0.46 13.17 -4.01
N ILE A 27 -1.80 13.17 -4.03
CA ILE A 27 -2.61 12.47 -3.02
C ILE A 27 -2.70 11.01 -3.45
N ARG A 28 -2.24 10.11 -2.58
CA ARG A 28 -2.33 8.66 -2.80
C ARG A 28 -3.41 8.05 -1.92
N ILE A 29 -4.19 7.14 -2.50
CA ILE A 29 -5.34 6.52 -1.84
C ILE A 29 -5.11 5.02 -1.74
N GLY A 30 -5.39 4.47 -0.56
CA GLY A 30 -5.37 3.05 -0.29
C GLY A 30 -6.28 2.71 0.89
N THR A 31 -6.37 1.42 1.20
CA THR A 31 -7.14 0.89 2.32
C THR A 31 -6.22 0.40 3.43
N CYS A 32 -6.61 0.64 4.68
CA CYS A 32 -6.10 -0.14 5.80
C CYS A 32 -6.65 -1.58 5.73
N SER A 33 -6.02 -2.52 6.45
CA SER A 33 -6.54 -3.89 6.60
C SER A 33 -6.62 -4.71 5.29
N TRP A 34 -5.72 -4.48 4.33
CA TRP A 34 -5.69 -5.19 3.04
C TRP A 34 -5.59 -6.73 3.17
N ALA A 35 -5.04 -7.25 4.27
CA ALA A 35 -4.96 -8.68 4.54
C ALA A 35 -5.97 -9.20 5.57
N ASP A 36 -6.94 -8.38 5.99
CA ASP A 36 -7.94 -8.79 6.98
C ASP A 36 -8.85 -9.94 6.48
N LYS A 37 -9.39 -10.71 7.41
CA LYS A 37 -10.26 -11.87 7.14
C LYS A 37 -11.52 -11.48 6.36
N SER A 38 -12.10 -10.31 6.62
CA SER A 38 -13.30 -9.85 5.91
C SER A 38 -13.03 -9.62 4.43
N LEU A 39 -11.95 -8.92 4.10
CA LEU A 39 -11.55 -8.67 2.71
C LEU A 39 -11.05 -9.94 2.01
N THR A 40 -10.34 -10.80 2.72
CA THR A 40 -9.83 -12.06 2.14
C THR A 40 -10.92 -13.11 1.92
N SER A 41 -12.04 -13.04 2.64
CA SER A 41 -13.21 -13.92 2.45
C SER A 41 -14.29 -13.34 1.53
N SER A 42 -14.22 -12.05 1.17
CA SER A 42 -15.24 -11.38 0.34
C SER A 42 -15.23 -11.80 -1.14
N GLY A 43 -14.17 -12.48 -1.60
CA GLY A 43 -13.98 -12.82 -3.02
C GLY A 43 -13.30 -11.73 -3.84
N TRP A 44 -12.87 -10.61 -3.22
CA TRP A 44 -12.11 -9.56 -3.90
C TRP A 44 -10.77 -10.05 -4.44
N TYR A 45 -10.10 -10.96 -3.73
CA TYR A 45 -8.86 -11.58 -4.19
C TYR A 45 -9.13 -12.77 -5.13
N PRO A 46 -8.33 -12.95 -6.19
CA PRO A 46 -8.43 -14.12 -7.04
C PRO A 46 -8.07 -15.37 -6.25
N ARG A 47 -8.67 -16.52 -6.63
CA ARG A 47 -8.45 -17.80 -5.94
C ARG A 47 -6.98 -18.26 -5.93
N SER A 48 -6.15 -17.74 -6.84
CA SER A 48 -4.71 -17.98 -6.91
C SER A 48 -3.90 -17.18 -5.86
N ALA A 49 -4.43 -16.09 -5.30
CA ALA A 49 -3.74 -15.26 -4.31
C ALA A 49 -3.81 -15.88 -2.90
N ARG A 50 -3.06 -16.96 -2.69
CA ARG A 50 -3.09 -17.77 -1.46
C ARG A 50 -2.08 -17.33 -0.40
N SER A 51 -1.12 -16.48 -0.72
CA SER A 51 -0.12 -15.94 0.20
C SER A 51 -0.27 -14.42 0.40
N PRO A 52 0.23 -13.85 1.51
CA PRO A 52 0.25 -12.39 1.70
C PRO A 52 0.93 -11.65 0.54
N ALA A 53 2.07 -12.14 0.05
CA ALA A 53 2.77 -11.55 -1.09
C ALA A 53 1.93 -11.55 -2.38
N ALA A 54 1.23 -12.65 -2.66
CA ALA A 54 0.36 -12.74 -3.84
C ALA A 54 -0.87 -11.81 -3.73
N ARG A 55 -1.42 -11.65 -2.52
CA ARG A 55 -2.50 -10.70 -2.25
C ARG A 55 -2.02 -9.26 -2.39
N LEU A 56 -0.85 -8.93 -1.85
CA LEU A 56 -0.25 -7.60 -1.97
C LEU A 56 0.02 -7.26 -3.44
N SER A 57 0.54 -8.22 -4.21
CA SER A 57 0.76 -8.07 -5.65
C SER A 57 -0.53 -7.83 -6.43
N HIS A 58 -1.65 -8.41 -5.99
CA HIS A 58 -2.97 -8.14 -6.57
C HIS A 58 -3.47 -6.74 -6.16
N TYR A 59 -3.36 -6.41 -4.88
CA TYR A 59 -3.79 -5.14 -4.32
C TYR A 59 -3.06 -3.95 -4.97
N ALA A 60 -1.75 -4.07 -5.17
CA ALA A 60 -0.90 -3.05 -5.79
C ALA A 60 -1.26 -2.72 -7.25
N ARG A 61 -2.09 -3.55 -7.90
CA ARG A 61 -2.62 -3.26 -9.25
C ARG A 61 -3.80 -2.28 -9.22
N GLN A 62 -4.42 -2.08 -8.06
CA GLN A 62 -5.60 -1.23 -7.88
C GLN A 62 -5.26 0.04 -7.09
N PHE A 63 -4.39 -0.07 -6.08
CA PHE A 63 -3.98 1.02 -5.23
C PHE A 63 -2.46 1.09 -5.16
N ASP A 64 -1.91 2.29 -5.29
CA ASP A 64 -0.45 2.52 -5.28
C ASP A 64 0.12 2.66 -3.86
N THR A 65 -0.75 2.65 -2.84
CA THR A 65 -0.40 2.84 -1.43
C THR A 65 -1.14 1.86 -0.54
N VAL A 66 -0.47 1.41 0.53
CA VAL A 66 -1.01 0.47 1.52
C VAL A 66 -0.49 0.80 2.92
N GLU A 67 -1.33 0.59 3.94
CA GLU A 67 -0.89 0.63 5.35
C GLU A 67 -0.37 -0.76 5.76
N ALA A 68 0.81 -0.79 6.41
CA ALA A 68 1.44 -2.01 6.89
C ALA A 68 1.72 -1.91 8.39
N ASP A 69 0.93 -2.63 9.19
CA ASP A 69 1.08 -2.69 10.64
C ASP A 69 1.92 -3.91 11.04
N THR A 70 3.17 -3.68 11.48
CA THR A 70 4.10 -4.77 11.87
C THR A 70 3.68 -5.51 13.14
N THR A 71 2.72 -4.99 13.90
CA THR A 71 2.10 -5.72 15.02
C THR A 71 1.09 -6.77 14.54
N PHE A 72 0.58 -6.61 13.31
CA PHE A 72 -0.31 -7.57 12.67
C PHE A 72 0.46 -8.61 11.83
N TYR A 73 1.64 -8.24 11.31
CA TYR A 73 2.52 -9.14 10.56
C TYR A 73 3.69 -9.57 11.44
N ALA A 74 3.68 -10.82 11.88
CA ALA A 74 4.82 -11.42 12.58
C ALA A 74 6.12 -11.15 11.81
N ILE A 75 7.17 -10.72 12.52
CA ILE A 75 8.50 -10.60 11.95
C ILE A 75 8.92 -12.01 11.49
N PRO A 76 9.19 -12.22 10.19
CA PRO A 76 9.72 -13.49 9.73
C PRO A 76 11.13 -13.70 10.30
N ASP A 77 11.50 -14.95 10.59
CA ASP A 77 12.86 -15.32 11.02
C ASP A 77 13.95 -14.86 10.03
#